data_AF-A0A6N7MLP8-F1
#
_entry.id   AF-A0A6N7MLP8-F1
#
_cell.length_a   1.000
_cell.length_b   1.000
_cell.length_c   1.000
_cell.angle_alpha   90.00
_cell.angle_beta   90.00
_cell.angle_gamma   90.00
#
_symmetry.space_group_name_H-M   'P 1'
#
loop_
_entity.id
_entity.type
_entity.pdbx_description
1 polymer ?
#
loop_
_entity_poly.entity_id
_entity_poly.type
_entity_poly.pdbx_seq_one_letter_code
_entity_poly.pdbx_strand_id
1 'polypeptide(L)'
;MKRCYPLISSVFLLAMFLVIPYTGKAQKKKEKGYVFSNIKKIKTTPVISQGATGTCWSFATTSFIETELIRMGKGEIDLSEMYSVRNAYKSKALNYIRFHGKANFSQGGQAHDVLNSIRKYGMIPEEIYSGLNYGEEKHIHGELVAVLNGMLEGVVKNRNRKLTPVWQKAFNSVLDAYLGEVPENFTYKNKDYTTKTFAGELGFNTDDYIEFTSYTHHPFYSTFTLEVPDNWSSDIYYNLPFDEIIEVMDYALI
;
A
#
# COMPACT_ATOMS: atom_id res chain seq x y z
N MET A 1 86.91 23.52 11.70
CA MET A 1 88.02 23.18 12.62
C MET A 1 87.58 22.05 13.53
N LYS A 2 88.33 20.95 13.50
CA LYS A 2 88.52 19.87 14.50
C LYS A 2 87.30 19.26 15.21
N ARG A 3 87.02 17.99 14.86
CA ARG A 3 86.44 16.97 15.74
C ARG A 3 87.36 16.74 16.94
N CYS A 4 86.78 16.58 18.14
CA CYS A 4 87.35 15.84 19.27
C CYS A 4 86.20 15.32 20.15
N TYR A 5 86.12 13.99 20.34
CA TYR A 5 85.45 13.31 21.45
C TYR A 5 86.53 12.87 22.45
N PRO A 6 86.24 12.80 23.77
CA PRO A 6 86.04 11.48 24.42
C PRO A 6 84.92 11.51 25.50
N LEU A 7 84.11 10.46 25.72
CA LEU A 7 84.34 9.17 26.43
C LEU A 7 84.28 9.30 27.96
N ILE A 8 83.65 8.30 28.63
CA ILE A 8 83.58 8.00 30.09
C ILE A 8 82.35 8.63 30.78
N SER A 9 81.53 7.96 31.61
CA SER A 9 81.34 6.57 32.05
C SER A 9 80.04 6.57 32.90
N SER A 10 79.28 5.47 32.79
CA SER A 10 78.49 4.80 33.84
C SER A 10 77.79 5.64 34.93
N VAL A 11 76.46 5.49 35.06
CA VAL A 11 75.83 4.74 36.16
C VAL A 11 74.33 4.57 35.86
N PHE A 12 73.91 3.31 35.87
CA PHE A 12 72.55 2.79 35.85
C PHE A 12 71.72 3.29 37.04
N LEU A 13 70.49 3.76 36.82
CA LEU A 13 69.40 3.46 37.76
C LEU A 13 68.08 3.24 36.98
N LEU A 14 67.65 1.98 37.05
CA LEU A 14 66.56 1.37 36.31
C LEU A 14 65.23 1.63 37.05
N ALA A 15 64.44 2.61 36.61
CA ALA A 15 63.04 2.74 37.04
C ALA A 15 62.15 2.05 36.01
N MET A 16 61.94 0.74 36.18
CA MET A 16 61.02 -0.06 35.38
C MET A 16 59.58 0.33 35.71
N PHE A 17 59.01 1.29 34.98
CA PHE A 17 57.57 1.47 34.93
C PHE A 17 56.97 0.26 34.20
N LEU A 18 56.35 -0.65 34.95
CA LEU A 18 55.48 -1.69 34.43
C LEU A 18 54.26 -1.03 33.79
N VAL A 19 54.39 -0.67 32.51
CA VAL A 19 53.24 -0.36 31.66
C VAL A 19 52.58 -1.70 31.34
N ILE A 20 51.55 -2.06 32.09
CA ILE A 20 50.68 -3.18 31.76
C ILE A 20 49.89 -2.75 30.51
N PRO A 21 50.10 -3.37 29.32
CA PRO A 21 49.21 -3.11 28.21
C PRO A 21 47.84 -3.66 28.58
N TYR A 22 46.91 -2.75 28.91
CA TYR A 22 45.49 -3.05 28.99
C TYR A 22 45.04 -3.44 27.57
N THR A 23 45.22 -4.71 27.21
CA THR A 23 44.54 -5.32 26.08
C THR A 23 43.10 -5.52 26.51
N GLY A 24 42.35 -4.42 26.55
CA GLY A 24 40.91 -4.48 26.56
C GLY A 24 40.51 -5.26 25.32
N LYS A 25 40.23 -6.56 25.49
CA LYS A 25 39.41 -7.28 24.54
C LYS A 25 38.10 -6.52 24.52
N ALA A 26 37.92 -5.64 23.53
CA ALA A 26 36.63 -5.11 23.19
C ALA A 26 35.75 -6.33 22.91
N GLN A 27 35.01 -6.75 23.93
CA GLN A 27 34.09 -7.86 23.85
C GLN A 27 33.06 -7.40 22.83
N LYS A 28 33.19 -7.86 21.58
CA LYS A 28 32.19 -7.62 20.52
C LYS A 28 30.85 -7.93 21.15
N LYS A 29 30.07 -6.88 21.40
CA LYS A 29 28.74 -6.97 21.97
C LYS A 29 27.98 -7.90 21.02
N LYS A 30 27.69 -9.13 21.44
CA LYS A 30 26.83 -10.03 20.65
C LYS A 30 25.58 -9.23 20.35
N GLU A 31 25.31 -8.97 19.08
CA GLU A 31 24.07 -8.33 18.67
C GLU A 31 22.92 -9.17 19.23
N LYS A 32 22.23 -8.62 20.23
CA LYS A 32 21.03 -9.21 20.80
C LYS A 32 19.90 -8.82 19.85
N GLY A 33 19.49 -9.74 18.99
CA GLY A 33 18.42 -9.50 18.03
C GLY A 33 18.27 -10.63 17.03
N TYR A 34 17.21 -10.55 16.23
CA TYR A 34 17.01 -11.43 15.08
C TYR A 34 17.97 -11.04 13.97
N VAL A 35 18.64 -12.03 13.37
CA VAL A 35 19.47 -11.85 12.18
C VAL A 35 18.73 -12.51 11.04
N PHE A 36 18.29 -11.71 10.08
CA PHE A 36 17.60 -12.19 8.88
C PHE A 36 18.56 -12.19 7.69
N SER A 37 18.51 -13.25 6.90
CA SER A 37 19.22 -13.36 5.62
C SER A 37 18.21 -13.52 4.49
N ASN A 38 18.37 -12.76 3.41
CA ASN A 38 17.51 -12.90 2.24
C ASN A 38 17.77 -14.25 1.56
N ILE A 39 16.76 -15.10 1.49
CA ILE A 39 16.77 -16.31 0.67
C ILE A 39 16.46 -15.94 -0.79
N LYS A 40 15.44 -15.11 -0.99
CA LYS A 40 15.10 -14.48 -2.26
C LYS A 40 14.60 -13.06 -2.01
N LYS A 41 14.85 -12.16 -2.98
CA LYS A 41 14.34 -10.79 -2.96
C LYS A 41 13.71 -10.46 -4.31
N ILE A 42 12.41 -10.18 -4.31
CA ILE A 42 11.69 -9.67 -5.48
C ILE A 42 11.93 -8.16 -5.56
N LYS A 43 12.08 -7.63 -6.78
CA LYS A 43 12.19 -6.19 -7.00
C LYS A 43 10.82 -5.55 -6.79
N THR A 44 10.75 -4.54 -5.94
CA THR A 44 9.53 -3.77 -5.63
C THR A 44 9.80 -2.28 -5.80
N THR A 45 8.73 -1.49 -5.82
CA THR A 45 8.79 -0.03 -5.64
C THR A 45 9.21 0.32 -4.20
N PRO A 46 9.57 1.60 -3.93
CA PRO A 46 9.92 2.07 -2.60
C PRO A 46 8.82 1.88 -1.55
N VAL A 47 9.20 1.93 -0.28
CA VAL A 47 8.22 1.88 0.83
C VAL A 47 7.42 3.17 0.87
N ILE A 48 6.10 3.03 0.92
CA ILE A 48 5.11 4.13 1.00
C ILE A 48 4.33 4.09 2.32
N SER A 49 3.55 5.14 2.60
CA SER A 49 2.82 5.30 3.87
C SER A 49 1.37 5.72 3.63
N GLN A 50 0.42 4.89 4.08
CA GLN A 50 -1.01 5.21 4.02
C GLN A 50 -1.43 6.35 4.97
N GLY A 51 -0.56 6.81 5.86
CA GLY A 51 -0.87 7.82 6.85
C GLY A 51 -1.94 7.36 7.86
N ALA A 52 -2.75 8.30 8.34
CA ALA A 52 -3.85 8.06 9.28
C ALA A 52 -5.14 7.72 8.53
N THR A 53 -5.13 6.58 7.83
CA THR A 53 -6.25 6.09 7.03
C THR A 53 -6.47 4.60 7.23
N GLY A 54 -7.65 4.11 6.84
CA GLY A 54 -7.98 2.68 6.75
C GLY A 54 -7.82 2.11 5.34
N THR A 55 -6.91 2.64 4.52
CA THR A 55 -6.81 2.29 3.09
C THR A 55 -5.68 1.30 2.77
N CYS A 56 -5.22 0.51 3.75
CA CYS A 56 -4.15 -0.47 3.56
C CYS A 56 -4.40 -1.41 2.37
N TRP A 57 -5.65 -1.81 2.13
CA TRP A 57 -6.08 -2.63 1.01
C TRP A 57 -5.70 -2.02 -0.35
N SER A 58 -5.77 -0.69 -0.46
CA SER A 58 -5.39 0.02 -1.68
C SER A 58 -3.87 0.09 -1.81
N PHE A 59 -3.16 0.47 -0.75
CA PHE A 59 -1.70 0.57 -0.74
C PHE A 59 -1.03 -0.79 -1.02
N ALA A 60 -1.42 -1.84 -0.29
CA ALA A 60 -0.84 -3.16 -0.46
C ALA A 60 -1.09 -3.72 -1.87
N THR A 61 -2.31 -3.55 -2.41
CA THR A 61 -2.64 -4.08 -3.73
C THR A 61 -2.03 -3.24 -4.84
N THR A 62 -1.95 -1.92 -4.70
CA THR A 62 -1.22 -1.07 -5.64
C THR A 62 0.27 -1.46 -5.68
N SER A 63 0.94 -1.61 -4.54
CA SER A 63 2.34 -2.08 -4.51
C SER A 63 2.54 -3.47 -5.13
N PHE A 64 1.56 -4.37 -4.98
CA PHE A 64 1.54 -5.66 -5.69
C PHE A 64 1.46 -5.46 -7.21
N ILE A 65 0.54 -4.61 -7.69
CA ILE A 65 0.37 -4.31 -9.11
C ILE A 65 1.62 -3.66 -9.70
N GLU A 66 2.25 -2.72 -9.00
CA GLU A 66 3.50 -2.11 -9.44
C GLU A 66 4.63 -3.13 -9.55
N THR A 67 4.70 -4.08 -8.62
CA THR A 67 5.62 -5.21 -8.68
C THR A 67 5.33 -6.11 -9.89
N GLU A 68 4.05 -6.35 -10.19
CA GLU A 68 3.65 -7.07 -11.41
C GLU A 68 4.01 -6.32 -12.68
N LEU A 69 3.86 -5.00 -12.72
CA LEU A 69 4.28 -4.17 -13.85
C LEU A 69 5.80 -4.26 -14.07
N ILE A 70 6.59 -4.29 -12.99
CA ILE A 70 8.03 -4.57 -13.07
C ILE A 70 8.27 -5.97 -13.66
N ARG A 71 7.58 -7.01 -13.15
CA ARG A 71 7.69 -8.40 -13.65
C ARG A 71 7.33 -8.50 -15.14
N MET A 72 6.32 -7.75 -15.58
CA MET A 72 5.84 -7.67 -16.97
C MET A 72 6.73 -6.79 -17.88
N GLY A 73 7.83 -6.23 -17.37
CA GLY A 73 8.76 -5.41 -18.15
C GLY A 73 8.25 -4.00 -18.47
N LYS A 74 7.25 -3.51 -17.74
CA LYS A 74 6.69 -2.15 -17.89
C LYS A 74 7.50 -1.08 -17.13
N GLY A 75 8.42 -1.51 -16.27
CA GLY A 75 9.29 -0.65 -15.48
C GLY A 75 8.67 -0.24 -14.15
N GLU A 76 9.33 0.67 -13.45
CA GLU A 76 8.85 1.24 -12.19
C GLU A 76 7.86 2.38 -12.51
N ILE A 77 6.65 2.24 -11.98
CA ILE A 77 5.54 3.19 -12.14
C ILE A 77 4.92 3.34 -10.76
N ASP A 78 4.72 4.59 -10.36
CA ASP A 78 4.07 4.98 -9.10
C ASP A 78 2.60 5.28 -9.42
N LEU A 79 1.70 4.41 -8.95
CA LEU A 79 0.27 4.44 -9.25
C LEU A 79 -0.50 5.03 -8.08
N SER A 80 -1.51 5.85 -8.39
CA SER A 80 -2.33 6.46 -7.34
C SER A 80 -3.21 5.44 -6.60
N GLU A 81 -2.94 5.19 -5.33
CA GLU A 81 -3.86 4.48 -4.44
C GLU A 81 -5.16 5.27 -4.29
N MET A 82 -5.06 6.59 -4.18
CA MET A 82 -6.20 7.45 -3.91
C MET A 82 -7.23 7.42 -5.04
N TYR A 83 -6.81 7.15 -6.27
CA TYR A 83 -7.72 6.92 -7.38
C TYR A 83 -8.62 5.70 -7.13
N SER A 84 -8.03 4.59 -6.68
CA SER A 84 -8.78 3.38 -6.33
C SER A 84 -9.65 3.57 -5.09
N VAL A 85 -9.15 4.25 -4.05
CA VAL A 85 -9.92 4.62 -2.85
C VAL A 85 -11.15 5.45 -3.21
N ARG A 86 -10.97 6.50 -4.02
CA ARG A 86 -12.06 7.37 -4.49
C ARG A 86 -13.15 6.55 -5.19
N ASN A 87 -12.75 5.69 -6.13
CA ASN A 87 -13.68 4.88 -6.92
C ASN A 87 -14.39 3.80 -6.09
N ALA A 88 -13.69 3.21 -5.11
CA ALA A 88 -14.29 2.31 -4.15
C ALA A 88 -15.31 3.03 -3.26
N TYR A 89 -15.00 4.22 -2.73
CA TYR A 89 -15.94 5.01 -1.93
C TYR A 89 -17.22 5.35 -2.69
N LYS A 90 -17.12 5.71 -3.97
CA LYS A 90 -18.30 5.94 -4.84
C LYS A 90 -19.17 4.69 -4.97
N SER A 91 -18.54 3.53 -5.13
CA SER A 91 -19.24 2.25 -5.30
C SER A 91 -19.84 1.76 -3.98
N LYS A 92 -19.10 1.88 -2.86
CA LYS A 92 -19.56 1.62 -1.49
C LYS A 92 -20.75 2.49 -1.13
N ALA A 93 -20.71 3.79 -1.46
CA ALA A 93 -21.81 4.71 -1.24
C ALA A 93 -23.09 4.26 -1.96
N LEU A 94 -22.97 3.87 -3.24
CA LEU A 94 -24.11 3.33 -3.99
C LEU A 94 -24.64 2.04 -3.35
N ASN A 95 -23.75 1.16 -2.89
CA ASN A 95 -24.12 -0.06 -2.19
C ASN A 95 -24.88 0.25 -0.89
N TYR A 96 -24.34 1.15 -0.06
CA TYR A 96 -24.96 1.63 1.17
C TYR A 96 -26.38 2.15 0.96
N ILE A 97 -26.60 2.99 -0.07
CA ILE A 97 -27.93 3.51 -0.40
C ILE A 97 -28.88 2.39 -0.86
N ARG A 98 -28.41 1.47 -1.72
CA ARG A 98 -29.21 0.35 -2.23
C ARG A 98 -29.63 -0.62 -1.13
N PHE A 99 -28.76 -0.85 -0.16
CA PHE A 99 -29.03 -1.67 1.02
C PHE A 99 -29.67 -0.87 2.17
N HIS A 100 -30.25 0.31 1.87
CA HIS A 100 -30.98 1.11 2.84
C HIS A 100 -30.20 1.41 4.13
N GLY A 101 -28.89 1.68 3.97
CA GLY A 101 -27.96 1.98 5.05
C GLY A 101 -27.51 0.77 5.87
N LYS A 102 -27.69 -0.44 5.35
CA LYS A 102 -27.29 -1.69 6.02
C LYS A 102 -26.00 -2.32 5.47
N ALA A 103 -25.52 -1.88 4.31
CA ALA A 103 -24.20 -2.30 3.83
C ALA A 103 -23.09 -1.54 4.58
N ASN A 104 -21.87 -2.10 4.57
CA ASN A 104 -20.71 -1.45 5.15
C ASN A 104 -20.30 -0.23 4.30
N PHE A 105 -20.15 0.93 4.95
CA PHE A 105 -19.48 2.10 4.38
C PHE A 105 -18.39 2.52 5.37
N SER A 106 -17.16 2.10 5.09
CA SER A 106 -15.98 2.36 5.91
C SER A 106 -14.79 2.73 5.00
N GLN A 107 -13.64 3.03 5.61
CA GLN A 107 -12.39 3.22 4.88
C GLN A 107 -11.81 1.90 4.36
N GLY A 108 -12.10 0.79 5.06
CA GLY A 108 -11.57 -0.54 4.78
C GLY A 108 -12.11 -1.12 3.48
N GLY A 109 -11.46 -2.18 3.00
CA GLY A 109 -11.69 -2.78 1.69
C GLY A 109 -10.82 -4.03 1.52
N GLN A 110 -10.85 -4.62 0.33
CA GLN A 110 -10.09 -5.82 -0.02
C GLN A 110 -9.32 -5.63 -1.33
N ALA A 111 -8.44 -6.56 -1.70
CA ALA A 111 -7.61 -6.41 -2.91
C ALA A 111 -8.44 -6.27 -4.19
N HIS A 112 -9.55 -7.02 -4.30
CA HIS A 112 -10.50 -6.93 -5.40
C HIS A 112 -11.12 -5.53 -5.55
N ASP A 113 -11.17 -4.69 -4.52
CA ASP A 113 -11.64 -3.30 -4.68
C ASP A 113 -10.74 -2.52 -5.66
N VAL A 114 -9.42 -2.75 -5.60
CA VAL A 114 -8.46 -2.13 -6.53
C VAL A 114 -8.61 -2.73 -7.92
N LEU A 115 -8.71 -4.06 -8.04
CA LEU A 115 -8.92 -4.72 -9.33
C LEU A 115 -10.25 -4.29 -9.99
N ASN A 116 -11.32 -4.19 -9.22
CA ASN A 116 -12.62 -3.69 -9.67
C ASN A 116 -12.55 -2.21 -10.07
N SER A 117 -11.78 -1.40 -9.34
CA SER A 117 -11.50 -0.02 -9.72
C SER A 117 -10.80 0.07 -11.07
N ILE A 118 -9.73 -0.70 -11.26
CA ILE A 118 -8.97 -0.75 -12.51
C ILE A 118 -9.84 -1.19 -13.68
N ARG A 119 -10.58 -2.29 -13.52
CA ARG A 119 -11.47 -2.85 -14.54
C ARG A 119 -12.48 -1.82 -15.03
N LYS A 120 -13.02 -1.00 -14.13
CA LYS A 120 -14.10 -0.05 -14.45
C LYS A 120 -13.60 1.34 -14.85
N TYR A 121 -12.55 1.82 -14.19
CA TYR A 121 -12.12 3.21 -14.22
C TYR A 121 -10.70 3.40 -14.79
N GLY A 122 -9.88 2.34 -14.85
CA GLY A 122 -8.50 2.39 -15.34
C GLY A 122 -7.50 2.71 -14.23
N MET A 123 -6.35 3.24 -14.60
CA MET A 123 -5.23 3.55 -13.72
C MET A 123 -4.77 4.98 -13.96
N ILE A 124 -4.11 5.58 -12.97
CA ILE A 124 -3.53 6.92 -13.10
C ILE A 124 -2.25 7.01 -12.25
N PRO A 125 -1.20 7.70 -12.72
CA PRO A 125 0.01 7.88 -11.92
C PRO A 125 -0.24 8.75 -10.68
N GLU A 126 0.52 8.48 -9.62
CA GLU A 126 0.47 9.25 -8.37
C GLU A 126 0.78 10.75 -8.61
N GLU A 127 1.75 11.06 -9.47
CA GLU A 127 2.10 12.45 -9.83
C GLU A 127 0.97 13.24 -10.52
N ILE A 128 -0.03 12.54 -11.05
CA ILE A 128 -1.20 13.15 -11.69
C ILE A 128 -2.37 13.26 -10.70
N TYR A 129 -2.52 12.32 -9.77
CA TYR A 129 -3.61 12.29 -8.81
C TYR A 129 -3.15 11.77 -7.45
N SER A 130 -2.58 12.62 -6.61
CA SER A 130 -2.09 12.19 -5.30
C SER A 130 -3.19 11.99 -4.25
N GLY A 131 -4.37 12.56 -4.46
CA GLY A 131 -5.43 12.56 -3.45
C GLY A 131 -5.14 13.44 -2.21
N LEU A 132 -4.09 14.26 -2.23
CA LEU A 132 -3.75 15.22 -1.19
C LEU A 132 -4.20 16.64 -1.58
N ASN A 133 -5.52 16.92 -1.46
CA ASN A 133 -6.11 18.21 -1.84
C ASN A 133 -6.73 18.99 -0.66
N TYR A 134 -6.26 18.76 0.57
CA TYR A 134 -6.84 19.33 1.80
C TYR A 134 -5.80 19.97 2.73
N GLY A 135 -4.62 20.30 2.20
CA GLY A 135 -3.58 21.05 2.92
C GLY A 135 -2.71 20.22 3.87
N GLU A 136 -2.83 18.89 3.85
CA GLU A 136 -2.00 17.98 4.63
C GLU A 136 -0.86 17.38 3.78
N GLU A 137 0.27 17.06 4.41
CA GLU A 137 1.40 16.38 3.76
C GLU A 137 1.23 14.86 3.67
N LYS A 138 0.29 14.30 4.44
CA LYS A 138 0.03 12.87 4.57
C LYS A 138 -1.46 12.62 4.58
N HIS A 139 -1.87 11.41 4.21
CA HIS A 139 -3.28 11.09 4.24
C HIS A 139 -3.84 11.04 5.66
N ILE A 140 -4.91 11.80 5.92
CA ILE A 140 -5.64 11.85 7.20
C ILE A 140 -7.13 11.94 6.87
N HIS A 141 -7.82 10.79 6.82
CA HIS A 141 -9.19 10.73 6.27
C HIS A 141 -10.30 10.76 7.32
N GLY A 142 -9.98 11.06 8.58
CA GLY A 142 -10.97 11.11 9.67
C GLY A 142 -12.13 12.05 9.36
N GLU A 143 -11.83 13.29 8.96
CA GLU A 143 -12.84 14.30 8.61
C GLU A 143 -13.62 13.91 7.35
N LEU A 144 -12.91 13.58 6.25
CA LEU A 144 -13.52 13.16 4.99
C LEU A 144 -14.58 12.07 5.22
N VAL A 145 -14.22 11.02 5.96
CA VAL A 145 -15.10 9.86 6.17
C VAL A 145 -16.30 10.21 7.04
N ALA A 146 -16.13 11.09 8.03
CA ALA A 146 -17.25 11.59 8.84
C ALA A 146 -18.24 12.39 7.98
N VAL A 147 -17.74 13.27 7.10
CA VAL A 147 -18.58 14.04 6.16
C VAL A 147 -19.33 13.10 5.22
N LEU A 148 -18.64 12.16 4.57
CA LEU A 148 -19.27 11.21 3.65
C LEU A 148 -20.34 10.35 4.34
N ASN A 149 -20.08 9.86 5.55
CA ASN A 149 -21.07 9.11 6.33
C ASN A 149 -22.32 9.95 6.65
N GLY A 150 -22.11 11.19 7.14
CA GLY A 150 -23.22 12.10 7.44
C GLY A 150 -24.11 12.37 6.22
N MET A 151 -23.51 12.53 5.04
CA MET A 151 -24.25 12.66 3.79
C MET A 151 -25.08 11.42 3.48
N LEU A 152 -24.48 10.22 3.53
CA LEU A 152 -25.16 8.97 3.20
C LEU A 152 -26.32 8.68 4.18
N GLU A 153 -26.11 8.89 5.47
CA GLU A 153 -27.17 8.76 6.47
C GLU A 153 -28.33 9.72 6.18
N GLY A 154 -28.04 10.97 5.82
CA GLY A 154 -29.07 11.95 5.45
C GLY A 154 -29.89 11.50 4.24
N VAL A 155 -29.22 10.93 3.22
CA VAL A 155 -29.89 10.38 2.03
C VAL A 155 -30.77 9.18 2.39
N VAL A 156 -30.30 8.26 3.25
CA VAL A 156 -31.09 7.09 3.70
C VAL A 156 -32.30 7.51 4.53
N LYS A 157 -32.16 8.51 5.40
CA LYS A 157 -33.25 9.04 6.26
C LYS A 157 -34.30 9.86 5.48
N ASN A 158 -34.11 10.08 4.18
CA ASN A 158 -34.99 10.88 3.34
C ASN A 158 -36.45 10.37 3.36
N ARG A 159 -37.36 11.21 3.85
CA ARG A 159 -38.80 10.91 3.96
C ARG A 159 -39.58 11.14 2.66
N ASN A 160 -38.96 11.74 1.63
CA ASN A 160 -39.61 12.11 0.37
C ASN A 160 -39.97 10.92 -0.53
N ARG A 161 -39.70 9.67 -0.09
CA ARG A 161 -39.98 8.39 -0.80
C ARG A 161 -39.38 8.27 -2.21
N LYS A 162 -38.57 9.24 -2.64
CA LYS A 162 -37.88 9.30 -3.93
C LYS A 162 -36.47 9.84 -3.72
N LEU A 163 -35.49 9.13 -4.28
CA LEU A 163 -34.12 9.62 -4.39
C LEU A 163 -33.94 10.36 -5.72
N THR A 164 -33.31 11.52 -5.68
CA THR A 164 -32.84 12.21 -6.89
C THR A 164 -31.44 11.69 -7.24
N PRO A 165 -30.97 11.82 -8.50
CA PRO A 165 -29.59 11.47 -8.83
C PRO A 165 -28.57 12.48 -8.25
N VAL A 166 -29.03 13.61 -7.70
CA VAL A 166 -28.19 14.73 -7.27
C VAL A 166 -27.31 14.37 -6.07
N TRP A 167 -27.72 13.43 -5.21
CA TRP A 167 -26.91 13.04 -4.06
C TRP A 167 -25.55 12.46 -4.46
N GLN A 168 -25.48 11.72 -5.58
CA GLN A 168 -24.21 11.18 -6.09
C GLN A 168 -23.29 12.30 -6.57
N LYS A 169 -23.87 13.33 -7.22
CA LYS A 169 -23.12 14.52 -7.63
C LYS A 169 -22.54 15.23 -6.41
N ALA A 170 -23.36 15.47 -5.39
CA ALA A 170 -22.90 16.10 -4.15
C ALA A 170 -21.80 15.28 -3.45
N PHE A 171 -21.98 13.96 -3.36
CA PHE A 171 -20.99 13.05 -2.78
C PHE A 171 -19.65 13.09 -3.55
N ASN A 172 -19.71 13.06 -4.88
CA ASN A 172 -18.52 13.19 -5.72
C ASN A 172 -17.84 14.55 -5.55
N SER A 173 -18.60 15.64 -5.41
CA SER A 173 -18.04 16.97 -5.17
C SER A 173 -17.33 17.08 -3.81
N VAL A 174 -17.79 16.36 -2.79
CA VAL A 174 -17.01 16.24 -1.53
C VAL A 174 -15.72 15.46 -1.79
N LEU A 175 -15.78 14.35 -2.50
CA LEU A 175 -14.55 13.65 -2.89
C LEU A 175 -13.62 14.54 -3.72
N ASP A 176 -14.12 15.37 -4.64
CA ASP A 176 -13.31 16.33 -5.40
C ASP A 176 -12.67 17.38 -4.48
N ALA A 177 -13.42 17.89 -3.52
CA ALA A 177 -12.90 18.87 -2.56
C ALA A 177 -11.74 18.31 -1.73
N TYR A 178 -11.86 17.07 -1.21
CA TYR A 178 -10.83 16.46 -0.37
C TYR A 178 -9.73 15.76 -1.18
N LEU A 179 -10.06 14.97 -2.19
CA LEU A 179 -9.08 14.14 -2.90
C LEU A 179 -8.64 14.78 -4.23
N GLY A 180 -9.16 15.96 -4.57
CA GLY A 180 -8.92 16.60 -5.87
C GLY A 180 -9.84 16.03 -6.95
N GLU A 181 -9.99 16.81 -8.01
CA GLU A 181 -10.69 16.40 -9.23
C GLU A 181 -9.83 15.43 -10.04
N VAL A 182 -10.47 14.39 -10.58
CA VAL A 182 -9.78 13.47 -11.49
C VAL A 182 -9.72 14.12 -12.87
N PRO A 183 -8.53 14.33 -13.45
CA PRO A 183 -8.43 14.92 -14.78
C PRO A 183 -9.00 13.97 -15.84
N GLU A 184 -9.79 14.51 -16.78
CA GLU A 184 -10.32 13.71 -17.90
C GLU A 184 -9.20 13.21 -18.83
N ASN A 185 -8.18 14.06 -19.03
CA ASN A 185 -6.97 13.77 -19.78
C ASN A 185 -5.74 14.27 -19.02
N PHE A 186 -4.61 13.57 -19.16
CA PHE A 186 -3.34 13.95 -18.55
C PHE A 186 -2.18 13.55 -19.46
N THR A 187 -1.08 14.29 -19.38
CA THR A 187 0.16 13.97 -20.07
C THR A 187 1.09 13.21 -19.12
N TYR A 188 1.57 12.04 -19.55
CA TYR A 188 2.56 11.25 -18.81
C TYR A 188 3.68 10.84 -19.76
N LYS A 189 4.95 11.13 -19.42
CA LYS A 189 6.13 10.84 -20.27
C LYS A 189 5.95 11.31 -21.74
N ASN A 190 5.44 12.53 -21.93
CA ASN A 190 5.19 13.17 -23.24
C ASN A 190 4.13 12.51 -24.13
N LYS A 191 3.23 11.71 -23.56
CA LYS A 191 2.06 11.15 -24.26
C LYS A 191 0.79 11.45 -23.47
N ASP A 192 -0.28 11.78 -24.19
CA ASP A 192 -1.58 12.09 -23.59
C ASP A 192 -2.38 10.82 -23.35
N TYR A 193 -3.02 10.76 -22.19
CA TYR A 193 -3.80 9.62 -21.75
C TYR A 193 -5.11 10.05 -21.10
N THR A 194 -6.06 9.13 -21.12
CA THR A 194 -7.12 9.01 -20.13
C THR A 194 -6.73 7.90 -19.15
N THR A 195 -7.42 7.78 -18.02
CA THR A 195 -7.17 6.69 -17.06
C THR A 195 -7.28 5.30 -17.69
N LYS A 196 -8.19 5.13 -18.66
CA LYS A 196 -8.39 3.87 -19.38
C LYS A 196 -7.31 3.58 -20.42
N THR A 197 -6.91 4.58 -21.21
CA THR A 197 -5.84 4.37 -22.20
C THR A 197 -4.49 4.17 -21.53
N PHE A 198 -4.26 4.80 -20.38
CA PHE A 198 -3.08 4.54 -19.56
C PHE A 198 -3.05 3.08 -19.06
N ALA A 199 -4.13 2.59 -18.44
CA ALA A 199 -4.22 1.18 -18.04
C ALA A 199 -4.03 0.21 -19.23
N GLY A 200 -4.59 0.54 -20.40
CA GLY A 200 -4.43 -0.26 -21.61
C GLY A 200 -2.97 -0.34 -22.10
N GLU A 201 -2.21 0.75 -22.03
CA GLU A 201 -0.77 0.77 -22.37
C GLU A 201 0.04 -0.13 -21.42
N LEU A 202 -0.31 -0.11 -20.13
CA LEU A 202 0.32 -0.95 -19.12
C LEU A 202 0.01 -2.43 -19.35
N GLY A 203 -1.13 -2.76 -19.95
CA GLY A 203 -1.49 -4.12 -20.34
C GLY A 203 -1.71 -5.05 -19.15
N PHE A 204 -1.96 -4.49 -17.96
CA PHE A 204 -2.31 -5.24 -16.76
C PHE A 204 -3.74 -5.76 -16.90
N ASN A 205 -3.90 -7.08 -16.97
CA ASN A 205 -5.21 -7.72 -17.05
C ASN A 205 -5.65 -8.15 -15.64
N THR A 206 -6.72 -7.54 -15.14
CA THR A 206 -7.28 -7.86 -13.81
C THR A 206 -7.78 -9.30 -13.70
N ASP A 207 -8.09 -9.95 -14.83
CA ASP A 207 -8.65 -11.30 -14.83
C ASP A 207 -7.57 -12.39 -14.72
N ASP A 208 -6.29 -12.01 -14.74
CA ASP A 208 -5.17 -12.93 -14.51
C ASP A 208 -4.93 -13.20 -13.00
N TYR A 209 -5.65 -12.50 -12.12
CA TYR A 209 -5.46 -12.54 -10.67
C TYR A 209 -6.71 -13.08 -9.96
N ILE A 210 -6.48 -13.96 -9.00
CA ILE A 210 -7.51 -14.58 -8.17
C ILE A 210 -7.12 -14.50 -6.69
N GLU A 211 -8.11 -14.50 -5.81
CA GLU A 211 -7.91 -14.45 -4.36
C GLU A 211 -8.13 -15.82 -3.73
N PHE A 212 -7.18 -16.25 -2.90
CA PHE A 212 -7.25 -17.50 -2.16
C PHE A 212 -7.58 -17.26 -0.68
N THR A 213 -8.24 -18.23 -0.05
CA THR A 213 -8.52 -18.24 1.38
C THR A 213 -8.53 -19.68 1.91
N SER A 214 -8.47 -19.88 3.23
CA SER A 214 -8.47 -21.20 3.87
C SER A 214 -9.37 -21.19 5.10
N TYR A 215 -10.61 -21.64 4.93
CA TYR A 215 -11.55 -21.80 6.03
C TYR A 215 -12.35 -23.11 5.94
N THR A 216 -12.72 -23.64 7.10
CA THR A 216 -13.42 -24.92 7.23
C THR A 216 -14.95 -24.80 7.25
N HIS A 217 -15.51 -23.59 7.34
CA HIS A 217 -16.97 -23.38 7.32
C HIS A 217 -17.56 -23.44 5.90
N HIS A 218 -16.71 -23.51 4.86
CA HIS A 218 -17.08 -23.85 3.49
C HIS A 218 -16.25 -25.05 3.00
N PRO A 219 -16.75 -25.83 2.03
CA PRO A 219 -15.96 -26.89 1.41
C PRO A 219 -14.65 -26.35 0.81
N PHE A 220 -13.55 -27.08 0.98
CA PHE A 220 -12.33 -26.83 0.21
C PHE A 220 -12.58 -27.12 -1.29
N TYR A 221 -11.75 -26.51 -2.14
CA TYR A 221 -11.84 -26.57 -3.61
C TYR A 221 -13.16 -26.04 -4.17
N SER A 222 -13.79 -25.12 -3.43
CA SER A 222 -14.96 -24.38 -3.85
C SER A 222 -14.68 -22.88 -3.75
N THR A 223 -15.53 -22.07 -4.37
CA THR A 223 -15.50 -20.62 -4.19
C THR A 223 -16.60 -20.17 -3.25
N PHE A 224 -16.31 -19.14 -2.45
CA PHE A 224 -17.33 -18.48 -1.64
C PHE A 224 -16.99 -17.00 -1.44
N THR A 225 -18.00 -16.22 -1.06
CA THR A 225 -17.83 -14.82 -0.67
C THR A 225 -17.37 -14.79 0.78
N LEU A 226 -16.15 -14.30 1.04
CA LEU A 226 -15.67 -14.15 2.41
C LEU A 226 -16.57 -13.18 3.18
N GLU A 227 -17.20 -13.64 4.25
CA GLU A 227 -18.26 -12.92 4.98
C GLU A 227 -17.72 -11.87 5.97
N VAL A 228 -16.92 -10.93 5.46
CA VAL A 228 -16.39 -9.81 6.22
C VAL A 228 -16.97 -8.48 5.74
N PRO A 229 -17.14 -7.47 6.61
CA PRO A 229 -17.75 -6.19 6.22
C PRO A 229 -17.07 -5.51 5.02
N ASP A 230 -15.75 -5.66 4.91
CA ASP A 230 -14.95 -5.04 3.86
C ASP A 230 -15.01 -5.79 2.51
N ASN A 231 -15.61 -6.99 2.44
CA ASN A 231 -16.01 -7.62 1.18
C ASN A 231 -17.43 -7.17 0.77
N TRP A 232 -17.60 -5.85 0.68
CA TRP A 232 -18.89 -5.21 0.40
C TRP A 232 -19.38 -5.44 -1.04
N SER A 233 -18.48 -5.76 -1.97
CA SER A 233 -18.76 -6.08 -3.37
C SER A 233 -19.10 -7.56 -3.57
N SER A 234 -18.95 -8.38 -2.52
CA SER A 234 -19.24 -9.81 -2.52
C SER A 234 -18.40 -10.61 -3.53
N ASP A 235 -17.16 -10.18 -3.78
CA ASP A 235 -16.22 -10.90 -4.63
C ASP A 235 -15.85 -12.24 -3.99
N ILE A 236 -15.47 -13.18 -4.87
CA ILE A 236 -15.25 -14.59 -4.51
C ILE A 236 -13.80 -14.87 -4.15
N TYR A 237 -13.62 -15.78 -3.21
CA TYR A 237 -12.33 -16.38 -2.85
C TYR A 237 -12.34 -17.86 -3.21
N TYR A 238 -11.22 -18.37 -3.68
CA TYR A 238 -10.97 -19.80 -3.85
C TYR A 238 -10.51 -20.39 -2.51
N ASN A 239 -11.26 -21.37 -2.00
CA ASN A 239 -10.98 -21.98 -0.70
C ASN A 239 -10.04 -23.18 -0.84
N LEU A 240 -8.86 -23.12 -0.24
CA LEU A 240 -7.86 -24.20 -0.24
C LEU A 240 -7.55 -24.66 1.20
N PRO A 241 -7.10 -25.90 1.41
CA PRO A 241 -6.48 -26.29 2.67
C PRO A 241 -5.28 -25.39 3.01
N PHE A 242 -5.03 -25.19 4.30
CA PHE A 242 -3.98 -24.29 4.78
C PHE A 242 -2.60 -24.62 4.19
N ASP A 243 -2.22 -25.90 4.18
CA ASP A 243 -0.91 -26.33 3.67
C ASP A 243 -0.74 -26.01 2.17
N GLU A 244 -1.82 -26.09 1.38
CA GLU A 244 -1.78 -25.76 -0.05
C GLU A 244 -1.68 -24.24 -0.28
N ILE A 245 -2.23 -23.40 0.60
CA ILE A 245 -1.99 -21.93 0.51
C ILE A 245 -0.52 -21.62 0.73
N ILE A 246 0.13 -22.28 1.68
CA ILE A 246 1.57 -22.11 1.91
C ILE A 246 2.35 -22.55 0.67
N GLU A 247 1.98 -23.67 0.04
CA GLU A 247 2.60 -24.14 -1.20
C GLU A 247 2.42 -23.13 -2.35
N VAL A 248 1.24 -22.53 -2.50
CA VAL A 248 0.98 -21.47 -3.48
C VAL A 248 1.89 -20.26 -3.23
N MET A 249 2.03 -19.83 -1.97
CA MET A 249 2.92 -18.72 -1.60
C MET A 249 4.38 -19.03 -1.92
N ASP A 250 4.87 -20.22 -1.57
CA ASP A 250 6.23 -20.63 -1.85
C ASP A 250 6.48 -20.69 -3.36
N TYR A 251 5.57 -21.27 -4.14
CA TYR A 251 5.69 -21.36 -5.60
C TYR A 251 5.65 -20.00 -6.29
N ALA A 252 4.81 -19.06 -5.81
CA ALA A 252 4.79 -17.68 -6.30
C ALA A 252 6.11 -16.94 -6.04
N LEU A 253 6.87 -17.39 -5.05
CA LEU A 253 8.20 -16.89 -4.73
C LEU A 253 9.33 -17.69 -5.40
N ILE A 254 9.08 -18.68 -6.28
CA ILE A 254 10.15 -19.38 -7.06
C ILE A 254 10.53 -18.61 -8.33
#